data_AF-A0A925RP32-F1
#
_entry.id   AF-A0A925RP32-F1
#
_cell.length_a   1.000
_cell.length_b   1.000
_cell.length_c   1.000
_cell.angle_alpha   90.00
_cell.angle_beta   90.00
_cell.angle_gamma   90.00
#
_symmetry.space_group_name_H-M   'P 1'
#
loop_
_entity.id
_entity.type
_entity.pdbx_description
1 polymer ?
#
loop_
_entity_poly.entity_id
_entity_poly.type
_entity_poly.pdbx_seq_one_letter_code
_entity_poly.pdbx_strand_id
1 'polypeptide(L)'
;MNPLLGWALAGLFAFFSWRAYGWPGLAMAASAIVFWLLLQFNRAVRTMKNAAGAPVGSIPSAVMFNARLRRGMTMLQIVTKTKSLGRKLGIGEDDWVWTDAGGSSVSLHFERGRLVRWQLARPPEDAT
;
A
#
# COMPACT_ATOMS: atom_id res chain seq x y z
N MET A 1 -4.89 13.76 5.60
CA MET A 1 -4.49 15.19 5.50
C MET A 1 -5.01 15.69 4.17
N ASN A 2 -6.03 16.54 4.16
CA ASN A 2 -6.72 16.92 2.93
C ASN A 2 -5.81 17.75 2.02
N PRO A 3 -5.52 17.31 0.78
CA PRO A 3 -4.62 18.02 -0.14
C PRO A 3 -5.15 19.41 -0.51
N LEU A 4 -6.47 19.62 -0.43
CA LEU A 4 -7.14 20.91 -0.60
C LEU A 4 -6.65 21.99 0.37
N LEU A 5 -6.32 21.63 1.62
CA LEU A 5 -5.79 22.59 2.60
C LEU A 5 -4.39 23.09 2.20
N GLY A 6 -3.59 22.21 1.58
CA GLY A 6 -2.25 22.56 1.08
C GLY A 6 -2.30 23.50 -0.12
N TRP A 7 -3.25 23.29 -1.03
CA TRP A 7 -3.46 24.19 -2.18
C TRP A 7 -3.97 25.57 -1.75
N ALA A 8 -4.88 25.63 -0.77
CA ALA A 8 -5.38 26.89 -0.23
C ALA A 8 -4.28 27.71 0.46
N LEU A 9 -3.41 27.04 1.24
CA LEU A 9 -2.31 27.70 1.94
C LEU A 9 -1.23 28.21 0.96
N ALA A 10 -0.93 27.43 -0.09
CA ALA A 10 -0.01 27.84 -1.16
C ALA A 10 -0.53 29.06 -1.94
N GLY A 11 -1.84 29.10 -2.25
CA GLY A 11 -2.46 30.25 -2.90
C GLY A 11 -2.41 31.52 -2.04
N LEU A 12 -2.66 31.39 -0.73
CA LEU A 12 -2.61 32.51 0.21
C LEU A 12 -1.19 33.07 0.35
N PHE A 13 -0.18 32.18 0.40
CA PHE A 13 1.23 32.56 0.50
C PHE A 13 1.73 33.27 -0.77
N ALA A 14 1.33 32.77 -1.96
CA ALA A 14 1.65 33.41 -3.23
C ALA A 14 1.03 34.82 -3.35
N PHE A 15 -0.23 34.98 -2.92
CA PHE A 15 -0.93 36.28 -2.94
C PHE A 15 -0.31 37.30 -1.99
N PHE A 16 0.04 36.90 -0.77
CA PHE A 16 0.72 37.78 0.20
C PHE A 16 2.16 38.12 -0.21
N SER A 17 2.88 37.17 -0.82
CA SER A 17 4.25 37.39 -1.28
C SER A 17 4.31 38.33 -2.50
N TRP A 18 3.35 38.23 -3.42
CA TRP A 18 3.20 39.16 -4.56
C TRP A 18 2.99 40.60 -4.09
N ARG A 19 2.20 40.78 -3.03
CA ARG A 19 1.80 42.11 -2.54
C ARG A 19 2.88 42.80 -1.70
N ALA A 20 3.83 42.05 -1.13
CA ALA A 20 4.83 42.59 -0.21
C ALA A 20 6.20 42.91 -0.84
N TYR A 21 6.67 42.17 -1.86
CA TYR A 21 8.08 42.23 -2.28
C TYR A 21 8.34 42.34 -3.79
N GLY A 22 7.32 42.32 -4.66
CA GLY A 22 7.52 42.38 -6.12
C GLY A 22 8.28 41.15 -6.66
N TRP A 23 9.20 41.37 -7.62
CA TRP A 23 9.95 40.30 -8.32
C TRP A 23 10.75 39.34 -7.41
N PRO A 24 11.45 39.80 -6.35
CA PRO A 24 12.12 38.90 -5.39
C PRO A 24 11.17 37.97 -4.62
N GLY A 25 9.97 38.44 -4.27
CA GLY A 25 8.98 37.63 -3.55
C GLY A 25 8.47 36.47 -4.39
N LEU A 26 8.25 36.70 -5.68
CA LEU A 26 7.85 35.65 -6.63
C LEU A 26 8.93 34.57 -6.77
N ALA A 27 10.22 34.96 -6.82
CA ALA A 27 11.33 34.02 -6.86
C ALA A 27 11.40 33.15 -5.60
N MET A 28 11.14 33.74 -4.42
CA MET A 28 11.11 33.01 -3.15
C MET A 28 9.88 32.10 -3.00
N ALA A 29 8.71 32.55 -3.46
CA ALA A 29 7.51 31.72 -3.49
C ALA A 29 7.67 30.54 -4.46
N ALA A 30 8.25 30.78 -5.64
CA ALA A 30 8.56 29.73 -6.60
C ALA A 30 9.54 28.70 -6.04
N SER A 31 10.60 29.13 -5.33
CA SER A 31 11.55 28.20 -4.72
C SER A 31 10.92 27.38 -3.59
N ALA A 32 10.08 28.00 -2.75
CA ALA A 32 9.34 27.30 -1.71
C ALA A 32 8.33 26.28 -2.28
N ILE A 33 7.62 26.64 -3.36
CA ILE A 33 6.70 25.74 -4.07
C ILE A 33 7.46 24.56 -4.69
N VAL A 34 8.57 24.82 -5.38
CA VAL A 34 9.40 23.77 -5.98
C VAL A 34 9.97 22.85 -4.89
N PHE A 35 10.51 23.42 -3.81
CA PHE A 35 11.02 22.65 -2.67
C PHE A 35 9.93 21.78 -2.03
N TRP A 36 8.73 22.33 -1.84
CA TRP A 36 7.57 21.60 -1.36
C TRP A 36 7.16 20.48 -2.32
N LEU A 37 7.15 20.75 -3.63
CA LEU A 37 6.84 19.76 -4.66
C LEU A 37 7.84 18.60 -4.64
N LEU A 38 9.14 18.90 -4.49
CA LEU A 38 10.20 17.89 -4.39
C LEU A 38 10.03 17.00 -3.14
N LEU A 39 9.65 17.57 -2.00
CA LEU A 39 9.32 16.77 -0.80
C LEU A 39 8.11 15.86 -1.04
N GLN A 40 7.09 16.37 -1.73
CA GLN A 40 5.90 15.59 -2.05
C GLN A 40 6.20 14.48 -3.05
N PHE A 41 7.06 14.76 -4.03
CA PHE A 41 7.53 13.79 -5.01
C PHE A 41 8.40 12.70 -4.36
N ASN A 42 9.30 13.06 -3.43
CA ASN A 42 10.06 12.09 -2.65
C ASN A 42 9.16 11.15 -1.84
N ARG A 43 8.06 11.67 -1.29
CA ARG A 43 7.07 10.85 -0.57
C ARG A 43 6.35 9.88 -1.51
N ALA A 44 6.00 10.34 -2.71
CA ALA A 44 5.39 9.49 -3.75
C ALA A 44 6.35 8.40 -4.23
N VAL A 45 7.60 8.75 -4.53
CA VAL A 45 8.66 7.80 -4.94
C VAL A 45 8.96 6.80 -3.85
N ARG A 46 9.01 7.20 -2.57
CA ARG A 46 9.22 6.25 -1.45
C ARG A 46 8.06 5.27 -1.31
N THR A 47 6.83 5.73 -1.55
CA THR A 47 5.64 4.87 -1.52
C THR A 47 5.64 3.88 -2.70
N MET A 48 6.00 4.35 -3.90
CA MET A 48 6.18 3.49 -5.07
C MET A 48 7.34 2.51 -4.91
N LYS A 49 8.46 2.91 -4.29
CA LYS A 49 9.61 2.03 -4.02
C LYS A 49 9.26 0.96 -3.00
N ASN A 50 8.44 1.28 -2.00
CA ASN A 50 7.88 0.30 -1.07
C ASN A 50 6.88 -0.65 -1.76
N ALA A 51 6.13 -0.18 -2.76
CA ALA A 51 5.21 -1.02 -3.55
C ALA A 51 5.93 -1.89 -4.59
N ALA A 52 7.01 -1.38 -5.20
CA ALA A 52 7.85 -2.09 -6.16
C ALA A 52 8.73 -3.16 -5.49
N GLY A 53 8.97 -3.03 -4.19
CA GLY A 53 9.59 -4.06 -3.36
C GLY A 53 8.62 -5.12 -2.85
N ALA A 54 7.32 -5.10 -3.21
CA ALA A 54 6.35 -6.10 -2.74
C ALA A 54 6.50 -7.40 -3.56
N PRO A 55 7.04 -8.49 -2.98
CA PRO A 55 7.19 -9.75 -3.68
C PRO A 55 5.82 -10.38 -3.93
N VAL A 56 5.70 -11.14 -5.01
CA VAL A 56 4.52 -11.94 -5.35
C VAL A 56 4.10 -12.79 -4.13
N GLY A 57 2.84 -12.69 -3.73
CA GLY A 57 2.28 -13.33 -2.53
C GLY A 57 2.41 -12.52 -1.25
N SER A 58 2.90 -11.27 -1.26
CA SER A 58 2.98 -10.46 -0.04
C SER A 58 1.68 -9.74 0.31
N ILE A 59 1.33 -9.69 1.61
CA ILE A 59 0.18 -8.94 2.16
C ILE A 59 0.65 -8.08 3.36
N PRO A 60 0.06 -6.89 3.60
CA PRO A 60 0.43 -6.04 4.74
C PRO A 60 0.23 -6.66 6.13
N SER A 61 -0.76 -7.54 6.33
CA SER A 61 -0.97 -8.28 7.57
C SER A 61 -1.75 -9.56 7.30
N ALA A 62 -1.17 -10.71 7.65
CA ALA A 62 -1.78 -12.03 7.52
C ALA A 62 -3.00 -12.16 8.43
N VAL A 63 -2.94 -11.59 9.64
CA VAL A 63 -4.04 -11.63 10.63
C VAL A 63 -5.26 -10.85 10.13
N MET A 64 -5.05 -9.62 9.65
CA MET A 64 -6.17 -8.81 9.15
C MET A 64 -6.73 -9.36 7.84
N PHE A 65 -5.89 -9.99 7.02
CA PHE A 65 -6.36 -10.73 5.86
C PHE A 65 -7.23 -11.93 6.27
N ASN A 66 -6.74 -12.77 7.19
CA ASN A 66 -7.47 -13.91 7.75
C ASN A 66 -8.85 -13.50 8.30
N ALA A 67 -8.93 -12.40 9.03
CA ALA A 67 -10.19 -11.88 9.59
C ALA A 67 -11.21 -11.43 8.53
N ARG A 68 -10.76 -11.10 7.32
CA ARG A 68 -11.63 -10.64 6.20
C ARG A 68 -12.05 -11.78 5.28
N LEU A 69 -11.50 -12.98 5.46
CA LEU A 69 -11.86 -14.15 4.66
C LEU A 69 -13.25 -14.65 5.02
N ARG A 70 -13.96 -15.10 3.99
CA ARG A 70 -15.30 -15.70 4.12
C ARG A 70 -15.40 -16.86 3.14
N ARG A 71 -16.04 -17.94 3.57
CA ARG A 71 -16.33 -19.09 2.70
C ARG A 71 -17.10 -18.63 1.46
N GLY A 72 -16.79 -19.24 0.32
CA GLY A 72 -17.43 -18.95 -0.97
C GLY A 72 -16.85 -17.76 -1.73
N MET A 73 -15.86 -17.05 -1.18
CA MET A 73 -15.17 -15.97 -1.89
C MET A 73 -14.41 -16.51 -3.11
N THR A 74 -14.44 -15.79 -4.22
CA THR A 74 -13.72 -16.18 -5.45
C THR A 74 -12.26 -15.74 -5.40
N MET A 75 -11.39 -16.40 -6.17
CA MET A 75 -9.99 -15.99 -6.30
C MET A 75 -9.86 -14.52 -6.75
N LEU A 76 -10.73 -14.08 -7.67
CA LEU A 76 -10.76 -12.68 -8.13
C LEU A 76 -11.12 -11.70 -7.00
N GLN A 77 -12.10 -12.03 -6.15
CA GLN A 77 -12.46 -11.20 -4.99
C GLN A 77 -11.33 -11.10 -3.96
N ILE A 78 -10.51 -12.14 -3.85
CA ILE A 78 -9.37 -12.17 -2.94
C ILE A 78 -8.23 -11.31 -3.50
N VAL A 79 -7.84 -11.52 -4.75
CA VAL A 79 -6.77 -10.76 -5.41
C VAL A 79 -7.09 -9.27 -5.47
N THR A 80 -8.35 -8.90 -5.72
CA THR A 80 -8.78 -7.48 -5.71
C THR A 80 -8.68 -6.84 -4.32
N LYS A 81 -8.88 -7.61 -3.24
CA LYS A 81 -8.75 -7.13 -1.85
C LYS A 81 -7.31 -7.05 -1.37
N THR A 82 -6.47 -8.02 -1.76
CA THR A 82 -5.06 -8.09 -1.34
C THR A 82 -4.14 -7.26 -2.22
N LYS A 83 -4.59 -6.93 -3.44
CA LYS A 83 -3.78 -6.32 -4.51
C LYS A 83 -2.52 -7.15 -4.82
N SER A 84 -2.57 -8.44 -4.55
CA SER A 84 -1.43 -9.35 -4.64
C SER A 84 -1.89 -10.71 -5.14
N LEU A 85 -1.25 -11.19 -6.19
CA LEU A 85 -1.41 -12.57 -6.67
C LEU A 85 -0.78 -13.50 -5.62
N GLY A 86 -1.56 -14.47 -5.14
CA GLY A 86 -1.05 -15.48 -4.22
C GLY A 86 0.04 -16.32 -4.87
N ARG A 87 0.89 -16.94 -4.05
CA ARG A 87 1.85 -17.94 -4.53
C ARG A 87 1.19 -19.31 -4.53
N LYS A 88 1.23 -20.03 -5.64
CA LYS A 88 0.66 -21.38 -5.74
C LYS A 88 1.53 -22.38 -4.95
N LEU A 89 0.91 -23.25 -4.16
CA LEU A 89 1.59 -24.19 -3.25
C LEU A 89 1.89 -25.57 -3.87
N GLY A 90 1.57 -25.81 -5.13
CA GLY A 90 1.86 -27.07 -5.81
C GLY A 90 1.35 -27.14 -7.25
N ILE A 91 1.65 -28.25 -7.92
CA ILE A 91 1.16 -28.56 -9.27
C ILE A 91 -0.09 -29.43 -9.13
N GLY A 92 -1.26 -28.87 -9.45
CA GLY A 92 -2.54 -29.60 -9.48
C GLY A 92 -3.53 -29.26 -8.36
N GLU A 93 -3.05 -28.72 -7.23
CA GLU A 93 -3.92 -28.18 -6.18
C GLU A 93 -4.22 -26.70 -6.39
N ASP A 94 -5.45 -26.28 -6.10
CA ASP A 94 -5.84 -24.87 -6.04
C ASP A 94 -5.53 -24.27 -4.65
N ASP A 95 -4.31 -24.55 -4.16
CA ASP A 95 -3.78 -24.02 -2.91
C ASP A 95 -2.90 -22.80 -3.17
N TRP A 96 -3.21 -21.71 -2.49
CA TRP A 96 -2.57 -20.41 -2.66
C TRP A 96 -2.15 -19.84 -1.32
N VAL A 97 -0.92 -19.34 -1.23
CA VAL A 97 -0.37 -18.75 -0.01
C VAL A 97 -0.08 -17.27 -0.19
N TRP A 98 -0.36 -16.53 0.87
CA TRP A 98 0.12 -15.17 1.04
C TRP A 98 0.89 -15.04 2.35
N THR A 99 1.95 -14.25 2.36
CA THR A 99 2.84 -14.05 3.50
C THR A 99 2.92 -12.58 3.84
N ASP A 100 2.91 -12.24 5.12
CA ASP A 100 3.14 -10.88 5.59
C ASP A 100 4.60 -10.60 5.93
N ALA A 101 4.92 -9.33 6.16
CA ALA A 101 6.28 -8.91 6.51
C ALA A 101 6.74 -9.43 7.87
N GLY A 102 5.82 -9.88 8.73
CA GLY A 102 6.10 -10.48 10.03
C GLY A 102 6.32 -11.99 9.97
N GLY A 103 6.42 -12.58 8.77
CA GLY A 103 6.63 -14.02 8.57
C GLY A 103 5.37 -14.88 8.75
N SER A 104 4.21 -14.28 9.04
CA SER A 104 2.95 -15.01 9.12
C SER A 104 2.42 -15.27 7.72
N SER A 105 1.90 -16.47 7.48
CA SER A 105 1.37 -16.88 6.18
C SER A 105 -0.05 -17.39 6.28
N VAL A 106 -0.85 -17.14 5.25
CA VAL A 106 -2.21 -17.64 5.10
C VAL A 106 -2.28 -18.50 3.86
N SER A 107 -2.57 -19.78 4.05
CA SER A 107 -2.90 -20.71 2.96
C SER A 107 -4.40 -20.74 2.73
N LEU A 108 -4.81 -20.63 1.48
CA LEU A 108 -6.19 -20.67 1.01
C LEU A 108 -6.34 -21.87 0.10
N HIS A 109 -7.36 -22.69 0.35
CA HIS A 109 -7.73 -23.81 -0.49
C HIS A 109 -9.04 -23.51 -1.20
N PHE A 110 -9.02 -23.65 -2.51
CA PHE A 110 -10.19 -23.46 -3.34
C PHE A 110 -10.68 -24.81 -3.90
N GLU A 111 -11.99 -24.95 -3.97
CA GLU A 111 -12.63 -26.00 -4.76
C GLU A 111 -13.60 -25.34 -5.73
N ARG A 112 -13.56 -25.77 -7.00
CA ARG A 112 -14.42 -25.21 -8.07
C ARG A 112 -14.36 -23.66 -8.13
N GLY A 113 -13.18 -23.09 -7.87
CA GLY A 113 -12.93 -21.65 -7.90
C GLY A 113 -13.47 -20.85 -6.70
N ARG A 114 -13.93 -21.50 -5.63
CA ARG A 114 -14.43 -20.86 -4.41
C ARG A 114 -13.63 -21.25 -3.17
N LEU A 115 -13.42 -20.31 -2.27
CA LEU A 115 -12.71 -20.54 -1.01
C LEU A 115 -13.51 -21.46 -0.10
N VAL A 116 -12.93 -22.62 0.24
CA VAL A 116 -13.55 -23.63 1.11
C VAL A 116 -12.94 -23.58 2.51
N ARG A 117 -11.62 -23.60 2.59
CA ARG A 117 -10.85 -23.58 3.84
C ARG A 117 -9.65 -22.65 3.72
N TRP A 118 -9.21 -22.15 4.86
CA TRP A 118 -7.99 -21.38 4.98
C TRP A 118 -7.32 -21.68 6.32
N GLN A 119 -6.00 -21.53 6.37
CA GLN A 119 -5.21 -21.69 7.59
C GLN A 119 -4.22 -20.54 7.72
N LEU A 120 -4.12 -20.01 8.95
CA LEU A 120 -3.12 -19.02 9.32
C LEU A 120 -1.97 -19.75 10.01
N ALA A 121 -0.80 -19.77 9.38
CA ALA A 121 0.45 -20.19 9.99
C ALA A 121 1.19 -18.96 10.52
N ARG A 122 1.37 -18.88 11.84
CA ARG A 122 2.29 -17.92 12.46
C ARG A 122 3.72 -18.46 12.30
N PRO A 123 4.75 -17.61 12.13
CA PRO A 123 6.12 -18.08 12.25
C PRO A 123 6.32 -18.79 13.59
N PRO A 124 7.15 -19.85 13.64
CA PRO A 124 7.51 -20.45 14.92
C PRO A 124 8.09 -19.35 15.79
N GLU A 125 7.53 -19.22 16.99
CA GLU A 125 8.07 -18.33 18.01
C GLU A 125 9.45 -18.90 18.34
N ASP A 126 10.51 -18.19 17.97
CA ASP A 126 11.88 -18.55 18.35
C ASP A 126 11.90 -18.65 19.88
N ALA A 127 11.96 -19.87 20.38
CA ALA A 127 12.14 -20.15 21.80
C ALA A 127 13.56 -19.70 22.18
N THR A 128 13.68 -18.43 22.59
CA THR A 128 14.86 -17.87 23.25
C THR A 128 14.48 -17.29 24.59
#